data_AF-A0A968VX75-F1
#
_entry.id   AF-A0A968VX75-F1
#
_cell.length_a   1.000
_cell.length_b   1.000
_cell.length_c   1.000
_cell.angle_alpha   90.00
_cell.angle_beta   90.00
_cell.angle_gamma   90.00
#
_symmetry.space_group_name_H-M   'P 1'
#
loop_
_entity.id
_entity.type
_entity.pdbx_description
1 polymer ?
#
loop_
_entity_poly.entity_id
_entity_poly.type
_entity_poly.pdbx_seq_one_letter_code
_entity_poly.pdbx_strand_id
1 'polypeptide(L)'
;MTWEEAWPWVAGGLATVLVVAALMYYLRRKNQNKPLLGPAKPVLPPHEIAFQSLEKLRAARLWQQNKVKQYYIELTEIIRLYIEQRFMVPALEQTSEEILESFRYRTNWLSPELQLKLKDMLTIADLVKFAKMSPLPDENDRHFSNAYHW
;
A
#
# COMPACT_ATOMS: atom_id res chain seq x y z
N MET A 1 41.41 15.55 -32.14
CA MET A 1 40.90 14.74 -31.02
C MET A 1 40.81 13.32 -31.55
N THR A 2 41.85 12.53 -31.30
CA THR A 2 42.06 11.19 -31.89
C THR A 2 41.22 10.16 -31.13
N TRP A 3 40.65 9.19 -31.85
CA TRP A 3 39.75 8.16 -31.30
C TRP A 3 40.36 7.33 -30.16
N GLU A 4 41.70 7.29 -30.04
CA GLU A 4 42.44 6.56 -29.01
C GLU A 4 42.38 7.22 -27.62
N GLU A 5 42.15 8.53 -27.55
CA GLU A 5 42.06 9.27 -26.29
C GLU A 5 40.64 9.22 -25.68
N ALA A 6 39.62 8.97 -26.50
CA ALA A 6 38.21 8.96 -26.09
C ALA A 6 37.77 7.60 -25.50
N TRP A 7 38.40 6.50 -25.92
CA TRP A 7 38.07 5.15 -25.47
C TRP A 7 38.09 4.96 -23.94
N PRO A 8 39.07 5.44 -23.16
CA PRO A 8 39.05 5.30 -21.71
C PRO A 8 37.89 6.06 -21.03
N TRP A 9 37.44 7.18 -21.60
CA TRP A 9 36.28 7.94 -21.09
C TRP A 9 34.96 7.24 -21.40
N VAL A 10 34.83 6.67 -22.60
CA VAL A 10 33.67 5.86 -23.01
C VAL A 10 33.59 4.58 -22.16
N ALA A 11 34.72 3.91 -21.96
CA ALA A 11 34.81 2.72 -21.11
C ALA A 11 34.46 3.03 -19.65
N GLY A 12 34.95 4.16 -19.11
CA GLY A 12 34.62 4.62 -17.76
C GLY A 12 33.13 4.97 -17.59
N GLY A 13 32.54 5.63 -18.59
CA GLY A 13 31.10 5.92 -18.61
C GLY A 13 30.26 4.65 -18.62
N LEU A 14 30.60 3.68 -19.46
CA LEU A 14 29.89 2.41 -19.56
C LEU A 14 30.02 1.58 -18.26
N ALA A 15 31.20 1.54 -17.66
CA ALA A 15 31.41 0.87 -16.37
C ALA A 15 30.56 1.49 -15.25
N THR A 16 30.45 2.82 -15.23
CA THR A 16 29.63 3.54 -14.25
C THR A 16 28.15 3.21 -14.40
N VAL A 17 27.64 3.18 -15.64
CA VAL A 17 26.25 2.82 -15.93
C VAL A 17 25.94 1.38 -15.49
N LEU A 18 26.86 0.44 -15.73
CA LEU A 18 26.69 -0.95 -15.31
C LEU A 18 26.64 -1.09 -13.78
N VAL A 19 27.50 -0.37 -13.05
CA VAL A 19 27.50 -0.37 -11.58
C VAL A 19 26.19 0.20 -11.03
N VAL A 20 25.70 1.31 -11.59
CA VAL A 20 24.44 1.94 -11.17
C VAL A 20 23.24 1.04 -11.48
N ALA A 21 23.22 0.39 -12.64
CA ALA A 21 22.17 -0.56 -13.01
C ALA A 21 22.16 -1.79 -12.08
N ALA A 22 23.34 -2.34 -11.76
CA ALA A 22 23.48 -3.45 -10.82
C ALA A 22 23.04 -3.06 -9.40
N LEU A 23 23.39 -1.85 -8.95
CA LEU A 23 22.96 -1.32 -7.66
C LEU A 23 21.44 -1.12 -7.61
N MET A 24 20.85 -0.54 -8.65
CA MET A 24 19.39 -0.39 -8.75
C MET A 24 18.67 -1.74 -8.78
N TYR A 25 19.18 -2.71 -9.54
CA TYR A 25 18.64 -4.07 -9.58
C TYR A 25 18.72 -4.74 -8.20
N TYR A 26 19.86 -4.62 -7.52
CA TYR A 26 20.06 -5.17 -6.17
C TYR A 26 19.12 -4.54 -5.14
N LEU A 27 18.97 -3.21 -5.16
CA LEU A 27 18.06 -2.49 -4.27
C LEU A 27 16.59 -2.83 -4.55
N ARG A 28 16.20 -2.94 -5.82
CA ARG A 28 14.84 -3.39 -6.21
C ARG A 28 14.57 -4.82 -5.76
N ARG A 29 15.51 -5.73 -5.99
CA ARG A 29 15.40 -7.15 -5.58
C ARG A 29 15.38 -7.31 -4.06
N LYS A 30 16.12 -6.50 -3.30
CA LYS A 30 16.04 -6.46 -1.83
C LYS A 30 14.66 -6.01 -1.34
N ASN A 31 13.99 -5.12 -2.07
CA ASN A 31 12.65 -4.67 -1.71
C ASN A 31 11.54 -5.66 -2.16
N GLN A 32 11.79 -6.47 -3.19
CA GLN A 32 10.88 -7.53 -3.67
C GLN A 32 11.07 -8.87 -2.94
N ASN A 33 12.25 -9.13 -2.36
CA ASN A 33 12.56 -10.31 -1.56
C ASN A 33 12.37 -10.07 -0.07
N LYS A 34 11.23 -9.50 0.35
CA LYS A 34 10.80 -9.71 1.73
C LYS A 34 10.25 -11.13 1.78
N PRO A 35 10.90 -12.10 2.45
CA PRO A 35 10.27 -13.39 2.67
C PRO A 35 8.93 -13.11 3.38
N LEU A 36 7.84 -13.59 2.79
CA LEU A 36 6.50 -13.53 3.38
C LEU A 36 6.43 -14.28 4.73
N LEU A 37 7.52 -14.96 5.12
CA LEU A 37 7.69 -15.70 6.36
C LEU A 37 9.14 -15.48 6.88
N GLY A 38 9.39 -14.34 7.53
CA GLY A 38 10.61 -14.11 8.31
C GLY A 38 10.39 -14.48 9.79
N PRO A 39 11.40 -14.96 10.53
CA PRO A 39 11.25 -15.39 11.92
C PRO A 39 10.65 -14.25 12.75
N ALA A 40 9.65 -14.60 13.56
CA ALA A 40 8.81 -13.69 14.31
C ALA A 40 9.66 -12.70 15.11
N LYS A 41 9.81 -11.47 14.57
CA LYS A 41 9.85 -10.28 15.44
C LYS A 41 8.65 -10.38 16.37
N PRO A 42 8.71 -9.92 17.63
CA PRO A 42 7.53 -9.88 18.51
C PRO A 42 6.37 -9.34 17.68
N VAL A 43 5.39 -10.20 17.39
CA VAL A 43 4.36 -9.88 16.40
C VAL A 43 3.55 -8.78 17.04
N LEU A 44 3.84 -7.53 16.67
CA LEU A 44 3.00 -6.41 17.04
C LEU A 44 1.57 -6.82 16.65
N PRO A 45 0.58 -6.62 17.55
CA PRO A 45 -0.81 -6.91 17.23
C PRO A 45 -1.18 -6.34 15.85
N PRO A 46 -2.00 -7.04 15.04
CA PRO A 46 -2.36 -6.58 13.69
C PRO A 46 -2.86 -5.12 13.64
N HIS A 47 -3.56 -4.67 14.69
CA HIS A 47 -4.03 -3.29 14.79
C HIS A 47 -2.87 -2.28 14.93
N GLU A 48 -1.81 -2.60 15.66
CA GLU A 48 -0.64 -1.73 15.79
C GLU A 48 0.12 -1.61 14.47
N ILE A 49 0.24 -2.71 13.72
CA ILE A 49 0.86 -2.72 12.39
C ILE A 49 0.06 -1.87 11.42
N ALA A 50 -1.27 -2.03 11.41
CA ALA A 50 -2.17 -1.24 10.59
C ALA A 50 -2.06 0.25 10.93
N PHE A 51 -2.11 0.59 12.22
CA PHE A 51 -1.98 1.95 12.72
C PHE A 51 -0.68 2.62 12.29
N GLN A 52 0.47 1.95 12.48
CA GLN A 52 1.76 2.48 12.04
C GLN A 52 1.82 2.68 10.52
N SER A 53 1.15 1.83 9.76
CA SER A 53 1.11 1.93 8.30
C SER A 53 0.20 3.09 7.85
N LEU A 54 -0.94 3.28 8.50
CA LEU A 54 -1.82 4.44 8.28
C LEU A 54 -1.09 5.76 8.61
N GLU A 55 -0.34 5.80 9.70
CA GLU A 55 0.45 6.97 10.07
C GLU A 55 1.50 7.34 9.01
N LYS A 56 2.17 6.33 8.44
CA LYS A 56 3.11 6.53 7.32
C LYS A 56 2.40 7.04 6.08
N LEU A 57 1.23 6.48 5.75
CA LEU A 57 0.41 6.91 4.62
C LEU A 57 -0.04 8.37 4.78
N ARG A 58 -0.46 8.76 6.00
CA ARG A 58 -0.82 10.14 6.35
C ARG A 58 0.37 11.08 6.16
N ALA A 59 1.53 10.70 6.72
CA ALA A 59 2.75 11.50 6.62
C ALA A 59 3.23 11.67 5.16
N ALA A 60 2.97 10.69 4.30
CA ALA A 60 3.31 10.75 2.88
C ALA A 60 2.49 11.80 2.11
N ARG A 61 1.34 12.26 2.64
CA ARG A 61 0.50 13.34 2.05
C ARG A 61 0.25 13.16 0.55
N LEU A 62 0.05 11.91 0.11
CA LEU A 62 0.00 11.55 -1.32
C LEU A 62 -1.12 12.26 -2.08
N TRP A 63 -2.32 12.31 -1.50
CA TRP A 63 -3.47 13.00 -2.07
C TRP A 63 -3.23 14.52 -2.25
N GLN A 64 -2.49 15.16 -1.33
CA GLN A 64 -2.09 16.57 -1.46
C GLN A 64 -1.04 16.80 -2.57
N GLN A 65 -0.32 15.75 -2.97
CA GLN A 65 0.63 15.76 -4.09
C GLN A 65 -0.02 15.36 -5.42
N ASN A 66 -1.35 15.41 -5.52
CA ASN A 66 -2.11 14.94 -6.68
C ASN A 66 -1.91 13.44 -6.99
N LYS A 67 -1.49 12.63 -6.00
CA LYS A 67 -1.32 11.17 -6.09
C LYS A 67 -2.47 10.42 -5.40
N VAL A 68 -3.70 10.91 -5.61
CA VAL A 68 -4.93 10.36 -4.98
C VAL A 68 -5.11 8.88 -5.27
N LYS A 69 -4.85 8.43 -6.51
CA LYS A 69 -4.93 7.01 -6.86
C LYS A 69 -3.95 6.14 -6.04
N GLN A 70 -2.73 6.61 -5.86
CA GLN A 70 -1.73 5.89 -5.06
C GLN A 70 -2.14 5.85 -3.59
N TYR A 71 -2.65 6.96 -3.06
CA TYR A 71 -3.19 7.01 -1.70
C TYR A 71 -4.25 5.93 -1.46
N TYR A 72 -5.24 5.78 -2.34
CA TYR A 72 -6.28 4.77 -2.19
C TYR A 72 -5.81 3.34 -2.45
N ILE A 73 -4.78 3.12 -3.26
CA ILE A 73 -4.15 1.80 -3.40
C ILE A 73 -3.53 1.41 -2.05
N GLU A 74 -2.66 2.25 -1.49
CA GLU A 74 -1.96 1.99 -0.22
C GLU A 74 -2.95 1.87 0.95
N LEU A 75 -3.97 2.75 1.03
CA LEU A 75 -4.98 2.71 2.08
C LEU A 75 -5.71 1.36 2.10
N THR A 76 -6.17 0.88 0.95
CA THR A 76 -6.87 -0.40 0.90
C THR A 76 -5.98 -1.59 1.18
N GLU A 77 -4.71 -1.54 0.78
CA GLU A 77 -3.76 -2.63 1.04
C GLU A 77 -3.51 -2.78 2.54
N ILE A 78 -3.35 -1.66 3.26
CA ILE A 78 -3.22 -1.65 4.73
C ILE A 78 -4.43 -2.30 5.40
N ILE A 79 -5.65 -1.94 4.97
CA ILE A 79 -6.88 -2.48 5.57
C ILE A 79 -7.10 -3.95 5.21
N ARG A 80 -6.80 -4.36 3.98
CA ARG A 80 -6.87 -5.77 3.57
C ARG A 80 -5.90 -6.63 4.35
N LEU A 81 -4.66 -6.16 4.54
CA LEU A 81 -3.68 -6.84 5.37
C LEU A 81 -4.14 -6.94 6.84
N TYR A 82 -4.72 -5.88 7.39
CA TYR A 82 -5.30 -5.91 8.73
C TYR A 82 -6.41 -6.96 8.85
N ILE A 83 -7.33 -6.98 7.89
CA ILE A 83 -8.44 -7.94 7.86
C ILE A 83 -7.91 -9.38 7.81
N GLU A 84 -6.93 -9.64 6.96
CA GLU A 84 -6.34 -10.95 6.79
C GLU A 84 -5.64 -11.45 8.04
N GLN A 85 -4.85 -10.59 8.68
CA GLN A 85 -4.16 -10.94 9.92
C GLN A 85 -5.09 -11.05 11.13
N ARG A 86 -6.16 -10.26 11.19
CA ARG A 86 -7.07 -10.21 12.35
C ARG A 86 -8.17 -11.25 12.28
N PHE A 87 -8.77 -11.44 11.11
CA PHE A 87 -9.96 -12.26 10.92
C PHE A 87 -9.70 -13.53 10.10
N MET A 88 -8.47 -13.75 9.63
CA MET A 88 -8.09 -14.90 8.80
C MET A 88 -8.93 -14.99 7.50
N VAL A 89 -9.32 -13.83 6.98
CA VAL A 89 -10.03 -13.69 5.69
C VAL A 89 -9.00 -13.31 4.63
N PRO A 90 -8.88 -14.01 3.49
CA PRO A 90 -7.85 -13.75 2.48
C PRO A 90 -8.14 -12.46 1.67
N ALA A 91 -8.18 -11.32 2.35
CA ALA A 91 -8.65 -10.05 1.82
C ALA A 91 -7.69 -9.44 0.78
N LEU A 92 -6.42 -9.85 0.74
CA LEU A 92 -5.52 -9.45 -0.34
C LEU A 92 -5.86 -10.12 -1.68
N GLU A 93 -6.47 -11.31 -1.64
CA GLU A 93 -6.83 -12.10 -2.82
C GLU A 93 -8.28 -11.91 -3.26
N GLN A 94 -9.11 -11.30 -2.41
CA GLN A 94 -10.53 -11.08 -2.65
C GLN A 94 -10.85 -9.73 -3.29
N THR A 95 -11.97 -9.62 -3.97
CA THR A 95 -12.57 -8.34 -4.37
C THR A 95 -13.18 -7.63 -3.17
N SER A 96 -13.47 -6.32 -3.31
CA SER A 96 -14.14 -5.55 -2.27
C SER A 96 -15.49 -6.14 -1.86
N GLU A 97 -16.24 -6.70 -2.81
CA GLU A 97 -17.55 -7.33 -2.55
C GLU A 97 -17.40 -8.64 -1.76
N GLU A 98 -16.44 -9.50 -2.14
CA GLU A 98 -16.15 -10.75 -1.42
C GLU A 98 -15.66 -10.51 0.02
N ILE A 99 -14.90 -9.44 0.24
CA ILE A 99 -14.51 -9.02 1.59
C ILE A 99 -15.75 -8.66 2.40
N LEU A 100 -16.63 -7.82 1.87
CA LEU A 100 -17.86 -7.40 2.56
C LEU A 100 -18.78 -8.59 2.85
N GLU A 101 -18.89 -9.52 1.92
CA GLU A 101 -19.67 -10.75 2.08
C GLU A 101 -19.12 -11.62 3.22
N SER A 102 -17.80 -11.66 3.40
CA SER A 102 -17.15 -12.41 4.48
C SER A 102 -17.59 -11.92 5.88
N PHE A 103 -18.05 -10.67 5.99
CA PHE A 103 -18.55 -10.08 7.24
C PHE A 103 -20.08 -10.04 7.36
N ARG A 104 -20.83 -10.21 6.26
CA ARG A 104 -22.30 -10.06 6.22
C ARG A 104 -23.04 -10.87 7.29
N TYR A 105 -22.56 -12.08 7.56
CA TYR A 105 -23.18 -13.02 8.51
C TYR A 105 -22.42 -13.17 9.83
N ARG A 106 -21.33 -12.41 10.01
CA ARG A 106 -20.43 -12.52 11.16
C ARG A 106 -20.56 -11.29 12.06
N THR A 107 -21.75 -11.11 12.63
CA THR A 107 -22.11 -9.95 13.45
C THR A 107 -21.23 -9.74 14.70
N ASN A 108 -20.53 -10.78 15.15
CA ASN A 108 -19.62 -10.72 16.30
C ASN A 108 -18.22 -10.17 15.97
N TRP A 109 -17.87 -10.00 14.68
CA TRP A 109 -16.52 -9.60 14.28
C TRP A 109 -16.38 -8.10 14.09
N LEU A 110 -17.40 -7.44 13.54
CA LEU A 110 -17.46 -6.01 13.32
C LEU A 110 -18.84 -5.51 13.74
N SER A 111 -18.88 -4.37 14.43
CA SER A 111 -20.16 -3.69 14.71
C SER A 111 -20.82 -3.24 13.40
N PRO A 112 -22.16 -3.07 13.36
CA PRO A 112 -22.84 -2.60 12.15
C PRO A 112 -22.28 -1.26 11.62
N GLU A 113 -21.91 -0.35 12.52
CA GLU A 113 -21.27 0.92 12.16
C GLU A 113 -19.92 0.70 11.47
N LEU A 114 -19.11 -0.22 11.99
CA LEU A 114 -17.80 -0.53 11.43
C LEU A 114 -17.93 -1.19 10.05
N GLN A 115 -18.91 -2.08 9.87
CA GLN A 115 -19.19 -2.68 8.55
C GLN A 115 -19.59 -1.63 7.51
N LEU A 116 -20.39 -0.63 7.89
CA LEU A 116 -20.73 0.50 7.01
C LEU A 116 -19.49 1.31 6.63
N LYS A 117 -18.63 1.63 7.59
CA LYS A 117 -17.35 2.33 7.32
C LYS A 117 -16.46 1.54 6.36
N LEU A 118 -16.45 0.20 6.46
CA LEU A 118 -15.67 -0.67 5.56
C LEU A 118 -16.16 -0.53 4.13
N LYS A 119 -17.48 -0.66 3.98
CA LYS A 119 -18.17 -0.62 2.70
C LYS A 119 -17.91 0.71 2.00
N ASP A 120 -18.08 1.82 2.72
CA ASP A 120 -17.85 3.15 2.18
C ASP A 120 -16.40 3.33 1.71
N MET A 121 -15.44 2.90 2.53
CA MET A 121 -14.02 3.02 2.20
C MET A 121 -13.62 2.17 0.98
N LEU A 122 -14.05 0.91 0.93
CA LEU A 122 -13.75 0.02 -0.21
C LEU A 122 -14.41 0.52 -1.50
N THR A 123 -15.65 0.98 -1.41
CA THR A 123 -16.40 1.51 -2.56
C THR A 123 -15.71 2.75 -3.14
N ILE A 124 -15.30 3.68 -2.29
CA ILE A 124 -14.63 4.91 -2.74
C ILE A 124 -13.25 4.60 -3.30
N ALA A 125 -12.52 3.65 -2.70
CA ALA A 125 -11.26 3.21 -3.26
C ALA A 125 -11.42 2.62 -4.67
N ASP A 126 -12.46 1.82 -4.92
CA ASP A 126 -12.74 1.26 -6.23
C ASP A 126 -13.12 2.35 -7.25
N LEU A 127 -13.92 3.35 -6.85
CA LEU A 127 -14.25 4.51 -7.68
C LEU A 127 -13.00 5.32 -8.06
N VAL A 128 -12.06 5.50 -7.13
CA VAL A 128 -10.80 6.20 -7.42
C VAL A 128 -9.89 5.37 -8.34
N LYS A 129 -9.78 4.06 -8.10
CA LYS A 129 -8.88 3.17 -8.86
C LYS A 129 -9.34 2.98 -10.31
N PHE A 130 -10.65 2.83 -10.51
CA PHE A 130 -11.23 2.40 -11.78
C PHE A 130 -12.04 3.50 -12.48
N ALA A 131 -12.78 4.33 -11.75
CA ALA A 131 -13.68 5.34 -12.34
C ALA A 131 -13.05 6.75 -12.46
N LYS A 132 -11.76 6.91 -12.14
CA LYS A 132 -11.04 8.21 -12.15
C LYS A 132 -11.73 9.30 -11.30
N MET A 133 -12.48 8.90 -10.28
CA MET A 133 -13.03 9.83 -9.30
C MET A 133 -11.89 10.53 -8.55
N SER A 134 -12.02 11.83 -8.31
CA SER A 134 -11.16 12.59 -7.41
C SER A 134 -12.00 13.05 -6.22
N PRO A 135 -11.93 12.36 -5.06
CA PRO A 135 -12.70 12.71 -3.87
C PRO A 135 -12.30 14.09 -3.37
N LEU A 136 -13.24 14.80 -2.76
CA LEU A 136 -12.95 16.11 -2.19
C LEU A 136 -11.97 15.97 -1.01
N PRO A 137 -11.20 17.02 -0.68
CA PRO A 137 -10.23 16.94 0.39
C PRO A 137 -10.83 16.45 1.72
N ASP A 138 -11.97 16.98 2.10
CA ASP A 138 -12.69 16.63 3.33
C ASP A 138 -13.12 15.16 3.38
N GLU A 139 -13.35 14.54 2.21
CA GLU A 139 -13.69 13.11 2.14
C GLU A 139 -12.47 12.25 2.44
N ASN A 140 -11.29 12.62 1.96
CA ASN A 140 -10.06 11.88 2.24
C ASN A 140 -9.75 11.87 3.74
N ASP A 141 -9.94 13.01 4.43
CA ASP A 141 -9.79 13.10 5.89
C ASP A 141 -10.81 12.24 6.63
N ARG A 142 -12.08 12.21 6.18
CA ARG A 142 -13.11 11.32 6.73
C ARG A 142 -12.75 9.84 6.56
N HIS A 143 -12.25 9.44 5.40
CA HIS A 143 -11.83 8.05 5.16
C HIS A 143 -10.61 7.66 5.99
N PHE A 144 -9.65 8.57 6.16
CA PHE A 144 -8.54 8.37 7.07
C PHE A 144 -9.03 8.20 8.51
N SER A 145 -9.89 9.09 8.98
CA SER A 145 -10.47 9.03 10.33
C SER A 145 -11.22 7.72 10.58
N ASN A 146 -12.02 7.27 9.62
CA ASN A 146 -12.66 5.97 9.69
C ASN A 146 -11.62 4.86 9.87
N ALA A 147 -10.60 4.76 9.00
CA ALA A 147 -9.56 3.74 9.10
C ALA A 147 -8.75 3.81 10.42
N TYR A 148 -8.59 4.98 11.00
CA TYR A 148 -7.83 5.20 12.23
C TYR A 148 -8.60 4.77 13.50
N HIS A 149 -9.92 4.86 13.48
CA HIS A 149 -10.80 4.50 14.60
C HIS A 149 -11.39 3.08 14.49
N TRP A 150 -10.80 2.25 13.64
CA TRP A 150 -11.16 0.86 13.42
C TRP A 150 -10.57 -0.11 14.44
#